data_AF-A0A353HYG8-F1
#
_entry.id   AF-A0A353HYG8-F1
#
_cell.length_a   1.000
_cell.length_b   1.000
_cell.length_c   1.000
_cell.angle_alpha   90.00
_cell.angle_beta   90.00
_cell.angle_gamma   90.00
#
_symmetry.space_group_name_H-M   'P 1'
#
loop_
_entity.id
_entity.type
_entity.pdbx_description
1 polymer ?
#
loop_
_entity_poly.entity_id
_entity_poly.type
_entity_poly.pdbx_seq_one_letter_code
_entity_poly.pdbx_strand_id
1 'polypeptide(L)'
;MYRRHGGYQWKCLFLAHGSELRVYHNERYHYAEVDRDVLMYQGRPVSPRQFVLAVMGEARNAWRELWVRRPSDARWKMASVLRRELESGQAPPESPVGAMREVAAAMAQTLTTAQTIVKRVQDFAEPKFERRGRGLRRKDDVLADDYQQD
;
A
#
# COMPACT_ATOMS: atom_id res chain seq x y z
N MET A 1 -3.98 18.09 -29.67
CA MET A 1 -4.18 17.97 -28.20
C MET A 1 -3.56 16.66 -27.72
N TYR A 2 -2.34 16.66 -27.22
CA TYR A 2 -1.68 15.60 -26.42
C TYR A 2 -0.56 16.34 -25.66
N ARG A 3 -0.26 16.09 -24.39
CA ARG A 3 0.15 14.80 -23.83
C ARG A 3 -0.14 14.76 -22.32
N ARG A 4 -0.51 13.58 -21.82
CA ARG A 4 -0.08 13.19 -20.47
C ARG A 4 1.45 13.18 -20.50
N HIS A 5 2.07 14.24 -20.02
CA HIS A 5 3.52 14.27 -19.90
C HIS A 5 3.90 13.32 -18.77
N GLY A 6 4.68 12.29 -19.09
CA GLY A 6 5.19 11.33 -18.12
C GLY A 6 6.15 11.98 -17.12
N GLY A 7 6.84 11.15 -16.35
CA GLY A 7 7.87 11.60 -15.44
C GLY A 7 8.82 10.48 -15.08
N TYR A 8 9.94 10.86 -14.48
CA TYR A 8 10.93 9.96 -13.95
C TYR A 8 10.61 9.60 -12.49
N GLN A 9 10.42 8.31 -12.20
CA GLN A 9 10.22 7.83 -10.84
C GLN A 9 11.55 7.53 -10.17
N TRP A 10 11.91 8.33 -9.16
CA TRP A 10 13.09 8.10 -8.33
C TRP A 10 12.70 7.59 -6.94
N LYS A 11 12.56 6.27 -6.81
CA LYS A 11 12.11 5.61 -5.57
C LYS A 11 10.75 6.17 -5.10
N CYS A 12 10.72 6.99 -4.05
CA CYS A 12 9.50 7.64 -3.55
C CYS A 12 9.24 9.01 -4.19
N LEU A 13 10.21 9.61 -4.88
CA LEU A 13 10.10 10.94 -5.48
C LEU A 13 9.77 10.84 -6.97
N PHE A 14 8.60 11.32 -7.36
CA PHE A 14 8.23 11.48 -8.77
C PHE A 14 8.70 12.83 -9.29
N LEU A 15 9.35 12.83 -10.45
CA LEU A 15 9.82 14.03 -11.15
C LEU A 15 9.08 14.14 -12.48
N ALA A 16 8.22 15.16 -12.61
CA ALA A 16 7.49 15.39 -13.85
C ALA A 16 8.45 15.73 -15.01
N HIS A 17 8.06 15.42 -16.24
CA HIS A 17 8.75 15.93 -17.42
C HIS A 17 9.03 17.44 -17.33
N GLY A 18 10.24 17.84 -17.73
CA GLY A 18 10.72 19.21 -17.59
C GLY A 18 11.26 19.53 -16.20
N SER A 19 11.27 18.58 -15.26
CA SER A 19 12.02 18.73 -14.01
C SER A 19 13.51 18.76 -14.30
N GLU A 20 14.22 19.65 -13.64
CA GLU A 20 15.67 19.77 -13.74
C GLU A 20 16.32 19.29 -12.45
N LEU A 21 17.47 18.66 -12.59
CA LEU A 21 18.36 18.28 -11.50
C LEU A 21 19.68 19.00 -11.69
N ARG A 22 20.29 19.43 -10.59
CA ARG A 22 21.63 20.00 -10.61
C ARG A 22 22.49 19.52 -9.48
N VAL A 23 23.79 19.58 -9.69
CA VAL A 23 24.82 19.36 -8.69
C VAL A 23 25.92 20.40 -8.86
N TYR A 24 26.52 20.83 -7.76
CA TYR A 24 27.67 21.73 -7.77
C TYR A 24 28.95 20.92 -7.55
N HIS A 25 29.91 21.04 -8.47
CA HIS A 25 31.19 20.36 -8.38
C HIS A 25 32.23 21.12 -9.21
N ASN A 26 33.48 21.21 -8.74
CA ASN A 26 34.56 21.93 -9.41
C ASN A 26 34.14 23.33 -9.89
N GLU A 27 33.59 24.12 -8.97
CA GLU A 27 33.20 25.53 -9.18
C GLU A 27 32.08 25.77 -10.22
N ARG A 28 31.42 24.71 -10.68
CA ARG A 28 30.35 24.81 -11.68
C ARG A 28 29.13 23.98 -11.33
N TYR A 29 27.98 24.44 -11.82
CA TYR A 29 26.75 23.66 -11.78
C TYR A 29 26.65 22.78 -13.02
N HIS A 30 26.35 21.51 -12.79
CA HIS A 30 26.01 20.55 -13.82
C HIS A 30 24.51 20.31 -13.77
N TYR A 31 23.86 20.20 -14.93
CA TYR A 31 22.42 20.08 -15.05
C TYR A 31 22.04 18.81 -15.82
N ALA A 32 21.00 18.15 -15.34
CA ALA A 32 20.30 17.06 -16.01
C ALA A 32 18.81 17.40 -16.06
N GLU A 33 18.09 16.91 -17.05
CA GLU A 33 16.66 17.19 -17.24
C GLU A 33 15.84 15.92 -17.39
N VAL A 34 14.59 15.95 -16.97
CA VAL A 34 13.67 14.84 -17.18
C VAL A 34 12.97 14.99 -18.52
N ASP A 35 13.36 14.20 -19.52
CA ASP A 35 12.58 14.03 -20.75
C ASP A 35 11.66 12.82 -20.59
N ARG A 36 10.34 13.07 -20.55
CA ARG A 36 9.31 12.04 -20.31
C ARG A 36 9.64 11.18 -19.08
N ASP A 37 10.07 9.95 -19.29
CA ASP A 37 10.34 8.94 -18.27
C ASP A 37 11.82 8.69 -18.02
N VAL A 38 12.71 9.46 -18.65
CA VAL A 38 14.17 9.34 -18.51
C VAL A 38 14.80 10.62 -17.98
N LEU A 39 15.84 10.47 -17.17
CA LEU A 39 16.71 11.57 -16.76
C LEU A 39 17.88 11.65 -17.74
N MET A 40 18.04 12.80 -18.39
CA MET A 40 19.01 13.05 -19.45
C MET A 40 20.16 13.92 -18.94
N TYR A 41 21.39 13.47 -19.16
CA TYR A 41 22.61 14.24 -18.91
C TYR A 41 23.53 14.12 -20.13
N GLN A 42 23.94 15.26 -20.71
CA GLN A 42 24.81 15.29 -21.89
C GLN A 42 24.32 14.38 -23.04
N GLY A 43 23.01 14.40 -23.30
CA GLY A 43 22.38 13.59 -24.35
C GLY A 43 22.28 12.09 -24.05
N ARG A 44 22.62 11.64 -22.84
CA ARG A 44 22.54 10.23 -22.44
C ARG A 44 21.54 10.04 -21.30
N PRO A 45 20.73 8.96 -21.34
CA PRO A 45 19.89 8.59 -20.21
C PRO A 45 20.77 8.11 -19.05
N VAL A 46 20.55 8.66 -17.86
CA VAL A 46 21.30 8.36 -16.64
C VAL A 46 20.36 8.17 -15.46
N SER A 47 20.75 7.35 -14.50
CA SER A 47 20.16 7.38 -13.16
C SER A 47 20.73 8.55 -12.33
N PRO A 48 20.05 8.99 -11.26
CA PRO A 48 20.57 9.99 -10.34
C PRO A 48 21.97 9.67 -9.79
N ARG A 49 22.25 8.39 -9.53
CA ARG A 49 23.59 7.94 -9.10
C ARG A 49 24.62 8.08 -10.22
N GLN A 50 24.28 7.67 -11.44
CA GLN A 50 25.16 7.82 -12.60
C GLN A 50 25.45 9.29 -12.92
N PHE A 51 24.46 10.17 -12.77
CA PHE A 51 24.65 11.61 -12.94
C PHE A 51 25.68 12.15 -11.94
N VAL A 52 25.53 11.85 -10.65
CA VAL A 52 26.50 12.24 -9.62
C VAL A 52 27.89 11.67 -9.92
N LEU A 53 27.98 10.38 -10.25
CA LEU A 53 29.25 9.73 -10.59
C LEU A 53 29.92 10.38 -11.81
N ALA A 54 29.16 10.71 -12.85
CA ALA A 54 29.69 11.35 -14.06
C ALA A 54 30.22 12.76 -13.81
N VAL A 55 29.69 13.47 -12.81
CA VAL A 55 30.12 14.83 -12.47
C VAL A 55 31.28 14.82 -11.46
N MET A 56 31.20 13.98 -10.43
CA MET A 56 32.12 13.99 -9.29
C MET A 56 33.27 12.99 -9.42
N GLY A 57 33.21 12.04 -10.36
CA GLY A 57 34.21 10.97 -10.52
C GLY A 57 34.09 9.85 -9.48
N GLU A 58 33.33 10.06 -8.41
CA GLU A 58 33.05 9.06 -7.38
C GLU A 58 31.55 8.95 -7.05
N ALA A 59 31.14 7.79 -6.55
CA ALA A 59 29.74 7.50 -6.29
C ALA A 59 29.31 8.00 -4.90
N ARG A 60 28.88 9.26 -4.82
CA ARG A 60 28.30 9.86 -3.60
C ARG A 60 26.78 9.62 -3.51
N ASN A 61 26.20 9.90 -2.36
CA ASN A 61 24.77 9.71 -2.14
C ASN A 61 23.96 10.78 -2.91
N ALA A 62 23.34 10.38 -4.01
CA ALA A 62 22.57 11.27 -4.87
C ALA A 62 21.46 12.07 -4.16
N TRP A 63 20.85 11.54 -3.08
CA TRP A 63 19.87 12.31 -2.31
C TRP A 63 20.47 13.53 -1.62
N ARG A 64 21.75 13.47 -1.25
CA ARG A 64 22.46 14.56 -0.57
C ARG A 64 23.11 15.54 -1.55
N GLU A 65 23.50 15.07 -2.73
CA GLU A 65 24.20 15.90 -3.71
C GLU A 65 23.24 16.65 -4.65
N LEU A 66 22.10 16.05 -4.99
CA LEU A 66 21.23 16.59 -6.03
C LEU A 66 20.24 17.62 -5.50
N TRP A 67 20.11 18.70 -6.26
CA TRP A 67 19.05 19.68 -6.17
C TRP A 67 18.07 19.48 -7.31
N VAL A 68 16.79 19.67 -7.04
CA VAL A 68 15.69 19.46 -7.98
C VAL A 68 14.89 20.74 -8.12
N ARG A 69 14.46 21.05 -9.34
CA ARG A 69 13.45 22.07 -9.64
C ARG A 69 12.41 21.46 -10.56
N ARG A 70 11.18 21.25 -10.07
CA ARG A 70 10.05 20.81 -10.89
C ARG A 70 9.52 21.99 -11.72
N PRO A 71 8.76 21.76 -12.80
CA PRO A 71 8.20 22.83 -13.63
C PRO A 71 7.36 23.85 -12.85
N SER A 72 6.70 23.42 -11.77
CA SER A 72 5.90 24.27 -10.89
C SER A 72 6.68 24.88 -9.72
N ASP A 73 7.94 24.49 -9.50
CA ASP A 73 8.72 24.96 -8.35
C ASP A 73 9.35 26.32 -8.66
N ALA A 74 9.14 27.29 -7.77
CA ALA A 74 9.77 28.61 -7.88
C ALA A 74 11.29 28.59 -7.55
N ARG A 75 11.74 27.60 -6.78
CA ARG A 75 13.12 27.51 -6.27
C ARG A 75 13.63 26.08 -6.29
N TRP A 76 14.94 25.95 -6.38
CA TRP A 76 15.63 24.67 -6.22
C TRP A 76 15.47 24.14 -4.80
N LYS A 77 15.16 22.86 -4.66
CA LYS A 77 15.11 22.15 -3.38
C LYS A 77 16.05 20.95 -3.40
N MET A 78 16.70 20.67 -2.28
CA MET A 78 17.56 19.49 -2.15
C MET A 78 16.73 18.21 -2.18
N ALA A 79 17.20 17.18 -2.89
CA ALA A 79 16.45 15.94 -3.08
C ALA A 79 16.16 15.22 -1.75
N SER A 80 17.09 15.27 -0.79
CA SER A 80 16.89 14.73 0.57
C SER A 80 15.74 15.42 1.32
N VAL A 81 15.56 16.73 1.14
CA VAL A 81 14.45 17.49 1.74
C VAL A 81 13.13 17.08 1.11
N LEU A 82 13.06 17.00 -0.22
CA LEU A 82 11.87 16.53 -0.93
C LEU A 82 11.47 15.11 -0.51
N ARG A 83 12.45 14.22 -0.37
CA ARG A 83 12.23 12.87 0.14
C ARG A 83 11.65 12.88 1.55
N ARG A 84 12.23 13.67 2.45
CA ARG A 84 11.74 13.80 3.83
C ARG A 84 10.34 14.39 3.88
N GLU A 85 10.02 15.38 3.05
CA GLU A 85 8.68 15.97 2.95
C GLU A 85 7.64 14.89 2.60
N LEU A 86 7.95 14.01 1.64
CA LEU A 86 7.08 12.89 1.26
C LEU A 86 6.96 11.83 2.36
N GLU A 87 8.06 11.48 3.02
CA GLU A 87 8.07 10.55 4.15
C GLU A 87 7.35 11.13 5.37
N SER A 88 7.38 12.45 5.59
CA SER A 88 6.64 13.11 6.67
C SER A 88 5.15 13.30 6.36
N GLY A 89 4.79 13.44 5.09
CA GLY A 89 3.39 13.41 4.64
C GLY A 89 2.77 12.03 4.77
N GLN A 90 3.60 10.98 4.76
CA GLN A 90 3.28 9.68 5.36
C GLN A 90 3.47 9.77 6.87
N ALA A 91 2.70 10.65 7.52
CA ALA A 91 2.79 10.83 8.96
C ALA A 91 2.59 9.46 9.63
N PRO A 92 3.55 9.00 10.47
CA PRO A 92 3.24 7.99 11.45
C PRO A 92 2.06 8.52 12.30
N PRO A 93 1.18 7.63 12.79
CA PRO A 93 0.08 8.04 13.65
C PRO A 93 0.59 8.98 14.73
N GLU A 94 -0.01 10.16 14.84
CA GLU A 94 0.45 11.30 15.65
C GLU A 94 0.67 10.98 17.14
N SER A 95 0.23 9.81 17.58
CA SER A 95 0.76 9.12 18.74
C SER A 95 0.71 7.59 18.51
N PRO A 96 1.75 6.84 18.90
CA PRO A 96 1.68 5.37 18.96
C PRO A 96 0.48 4.87 19.76
N VAL A 97 0.11 5.60 20.83
CA VAL A 97 -1.08 5.32 21.64
C VAL A 97 -2.37 5.60 20.86
N GLY A 98 -2.40 6.68 20.07
CA GLY A 98 -3.53 7.00 19.19
C GLY A 98 -3.77 5.89 18.17
N ALA A 99 -2.72 5.45 17.47
CA ALA A 99 -2.82 4.34 16.52
C ALA A 99 -3.28 3.04 17.16
N MET A 100 -2.71 2.68 18.31
CA MET A 100 -3.12 1.48 19.04
C MET A 100 -4.59 1.54 19.45
N ARG A 101 -5.11 2.72 19.82
CA ARG A 101 -6.53 2.92 20.14
C ARG A 101 -7.42 2.76 18.92
N GLU A 102 -7.02 3.29 17.76
CA GLU A 102 -7.79 3.11 16.52
C GLU A 102 -7.80 1.65 16.07
N VAL A 103 -6.65 0.97 16.12
CA VAL A 103 -6.55 -0.45 15.81
C VAL A 103 -7.41 -1.27 16.78
N ALA A 104 -7.34 -0.98 18.09
CA ALA A 104 -8.16 -1.65 19.08
C ALA A 104 -9.66 -1.42 18.85
N ALA A 105 -10.06 -0.20 18.47
CA ALA A 105 -11.46 0.11 18.14
C ALA A 105 -11.93 -0.66 16.90
N ALA A 106 -11.12 -0.73 15.85
CA ALA A 106 -11.44 -1.49 14.64
C ALA A 106 -11.55 -3.01 14.92
N MET A 107 -10.64 -3.56 15.73
CA MET A 107 -10.68 -4.96 16.14
C MET A 107 -11.92 -5.25 17.00
N ALA A 108 -12.28 -4.36 17.92
CA ALA A 108 -13.50 -4.48 18.72
C ALA A 108 -14.76 -4.50 17.84
N GLN A 109 -14.85 -3.59 16.86
CA GLN A 109 -15.97 -3.56 15.90
C GLN A 109 -16.07 -4.85 15.08
N THR A 110 -14.93 -5.38 14.66
CA THR A 110 -14.85 -6.64 13.91
C THR A 110 -15.33 -7.82 14.77
N LEU A 111 -14.92 -7.87 16.04
CA LEU A 111 -15.36 -8.89 16.98
C LEU A 111 -16.87 -8.82 17.24
N THR A 112 -17.42 -7.61 17.47
CA THR A 112 -18.86 -7.41 17.67
C THR A 112 -19.66 -7.87 16.44
N THR A 113 -19.15 -7.60 15.25
CA THR A 113 -19.78 -8.03 14.00
C THR A 113 -19.76 -9.55 13.88
N ALA A 114 -18.62 -10.19 14.17
CA ALA A 114 -18.49 -11.65 14.17
C ALA A 114 -19.46 -12.29 15.18
N GLN A 115 -19.53 -11.76 16.40
CA GLN A 115 -20.47 -12.22 17.43
C GLN A 115 -21.93 -12.08 16.99
N THR A 116 -22.27 -10.98 16.33
CA THR A 116 -23.63 -10.74 15.82
C THR A 116 -24.00 -11.77 14.76
N ILE A 117 -23.08 -12.11 13.87
CA ILE A 117 -23.28 -13.15 12.85
C ILE A 117 -23.52 -14.51 13.52
N VAL A 118 -22.67 -14.90 14.47
CA VAL A 118 -22.79 -16.18 15.19
C VAL A 118 -24.14 -16.28 15.92
N LYS A 119 -24.56 -15.21 16.61
CA LYS A 119 -25.84 -15.17 17.31
C LYS A 119 -27.02 -15.34 16.35
N ARG A 120 -27.01 -14.64 15.21
CA ARG A 120 -28.06 -14.82 14.18
C ARG A 120 -28.12 -16.25 13.70
N VAL A 121 -26.98 -16.90 13.45
CA VAL A 121 -26.95 -18.31 13.03
C VAL A 121 -27.55 -19.23 14.10
N GLN A 122 -27.31 -18.97 15.38
CA GLN A 122 -27.93 -19.73 16.48
C GLN A 122 -29.45 -19.53 16.54
N ASP A 123 -29.94 -18.31 16.32
CA ASP A 123 -31.38 -18.01 16.27
C ASP A 123 -32.07 -18.73 15.09
N PHE A 124 -31.38 -18.86 13.94
CA PHE A 124 -31.85 -19.68 12.80
C PHE A 124 -31.67 -21.19 13.04
N ALA A 125 -30.77 -21.56 13.95
CA ALA A 125 -30.46 -22.93 14.30
C ALA A 125 -31.21 -23.39 15.55
N GLU A 126 -32.40 -22.85 15.85
CA GLU A 126 -33.39 -23.69 16.53
C GLU A 126 -33.71 -24.85 15.57
N PRO A 127 -33.28 -26.09 15.85
CA PRO A 127 -33.85 -27.19 15.12
C PRO A 127 -35.33 -27.16 15.49
N LYS A 128 -36.20 -26.94 14.49
CA LYS A 128 -37.51 -27.57 14.51
C LYS A 128 -37.25 -29.09 14.52
N PHE A 129 -36.77 -29.62 15.64
CA PHE A 129 -36.80 -31.04 15.90
C PHE A 129 -38.29 -31.33 15.98
N GLU A 130 -38.74 -31.82 14.85
CA GLU A 130 -40.10 -32.16 14.53
C GLU A 130 -40.74 -32.76 15.78
N ARG A 131 -41.71 -32.04 16.33
CA ARG A 131 -42.62 -32.57 17.36
C ARG A 131 -43.48 -33.66 16.71
N ARG A 132 -42.88 -34.75 16.23
CA ARG A 132 -43.60 -35.98 15.95
C ARG A 132 -43.94 -36.56 17.30
N GLY A 133 -45.09 -36.13 17.80
CA GLY A 133 -45.68 -36.63 19.02
C GLY A 133 -45.64 -38.16 19.03
N ARG A 134 -45.48 -38.70 20.23
CA ARG A 134 -45.44 -40.13 20.59
C ARG A 134 -46.65 -40.96 20.11
N GLY A 135 -47.55 -40.41 19.28
CA GLY A 135 -48.84 -40.97 18.87
C GLY A 135 -49.01 -41.32 17.40
N LEU A 136 -47.98 -41.22 16.53
CA LEU A 136 -48.08 -41.63 15.12
C LEU A 136 -46.98 -42.63 14.69
N ARG A 137 -46.61 -43.58 15.55
CA ARG A 137 -45.95 -44.81 15.05
C ARG A 137 -47.05 -45.66 14.38
N ARG A 138 -46.96 -45.85 13.07
CA ARG A 138 -47.81 -46.83 12.35
C ARG A 138 -47.42 -48.22 12.84
N LYS A 139 -48.42 -49.11 12.98
CA LYS A 139 -48.22 -50.48 13.48
C LYS A 139 -47.35 -51.34 12.55
N ASP A 140 -47.12 -50.89 11.33
CA ASP A 140 -46.43 -51.65 10.27
C ASP A 140 -44.88 -51.54 10.35
N ASP A 141 -44.34 -50.64 11.17
CA ASP A 141 -42.88 -50.45 11.32
C ASP A 141 -42.24 -51.37 12.40
N VAL A 142 -43.00 -52.34 12.91
CA VAL A 142 -42.45 -53.40 13.78
C VAL A 142 -42.18 -54.63 12.91
N LEU A 143 -40.94 -54.76 12.44
CA LEU A 143 -40.45 -56.05 11.93
C LEU A 143 -40.44 -57.03 13.11
N ALA A 144 -41.33 -58.01 13.08
CA ALA A 144 -41.25 -59.16 13.96
C ALA A 144 -40.02 -59.98 13.55
N ASP A 145 -39.03 -60.05 14.44
CA ASP A 145 -37.93 -61.01 14.35
C ASP A 145 -38.48 -62.40 14.71
N ASP A 146 -39.25 -62.99 13.79
CA ASP A 146 -39.62 -64.41 13.83
C ASP A 146 -38.67 -65.20 12.95
N TYR A 147 -37.46 -65.46 13.47
CA TYR A 147 -36.67 -66.61 13.04
C TYR A 147 -36.95 -67.77 14.01
N GLN A 148 -38.02 -68.53 13.74
CA GLN A 148 -38.24 -69.83 14.39
C GLN A 148 -37.33 -70.90 13.77
N GLN A 149 -36.46 -71.43 14.64
CA GLN A 149 -35.99 -72.82 14.82
C GLN A 149 -35.90 -73.77 13.62
N ASP A 150 -34.71 -74.36 13.46
CA ASP A 150 -34.45 -75.78 13.77
C ASP A 150 -33.01 -75.96 14.33
#